data_AF-A0A2T2PQJ0-F1
#
_entry.id   AF-A0A2T2PQJ0-F1
#
_cell.length_a   1.000
_cell.length_b   1.000
_cell.length_c   1.000
_cell.angle_alpha   90.00
_cell.angle_beta   90.00
_cell.angle_gamma   90.00
#
_symmetry.space_group_name_H-M   'P 1'
#
loop_
_entity.id
_entity.type
_entity.pdbx_description
1 polymer ?
#
loop_
_entity_poly.entity_id
_entity_poly.type
_entity_poly.pdbx_seq_one_letter_code
_entity_poly.pdbx_strand_id
1 'polypeptide(L)'
;MSNTGWKEDLARDIEAYTLGEVPSAFEQLRAPTIEAWWTEIRPIGKEYKLVVRGEPRKHPDYQDGDDICTAAVFWFDRKERFVRTAHRIYMLGEQRGDEIGIDEIDSE
;
A
#
# COMPACT_ATOMS: atom_id res chain seq x y z
N MET A 1 -27.19 8.07 -8.84
CA MET A 1 -26.77 7.32 -7.63
C MET A 1 -25.40 7.84 -7.25
N SER A 2 -25.28 8.46 -6.08
CA SER A 2 -24.07 9.20 -5.70
C SER A 2 -22.87 8.27 -5.59
N ASN A 3 -21.78 8.65 -6.27
CA ASN A 3 -20.53 7.90 -6.39
C ASN A 3 -19.68 7.94 -5.09
N THR A 4 -20.33 7.94 -3.93
CA THR A 4 -19.73 8.19 -2.60
C THR A 4 -19.56 6.95 -1.75
N GLY A 5 -20.20 5.83 -2.10
CA GLY A 5 -20.12 4.59 -1.29
C GLY A 5 -18.70 4.12 -1.02
N TRP A 6 -17.79 4.27 -2.00
CA TRP A 6 -16.39 3.90 -1.82
C TRP A 6 -15.66 4.72 -0.74
N LYS A 7 -16.08 5.97 -0.48
CA LYS A 7 -15.49 6.80 0.58
C LYS A 7 -15.93 6.33 1.96
N GLU A 8 -17.20 5.95 2.10
CA GLU A 8 -17.75 5.38 3.33
C GLU A 8 -17.11 4.02 3.64
N ASP A 9 -16.93 3.19 2.61
CA ASP A 9 -16.21 1.93 2.73
C ASP A 9 -14.76 2.15 3.16
N LEU A 10 -14.04 3.07 2.51
CA LEU A 10 -12.66 3.40 2.89
C LEU A 10 -12.56 3.95 4.32
N ALA A 11 -13.49 4.81 4.73
CA ALA A 11 -13.50 5.36 6.09
C ALA A 11 -13.71 4.26 7.14
N ARG A 12 -14.63 3.33 6.88
CA ARG A 12 -14.88 2.16 7.73
C ARG A 12 -13.66 1.23 7.79
N ASP A 13 -13.01 0.98 6.65
CA ASP A 13 -11.78 0.19 6.59
C ASP A 13 -10.69 0.81 7.47
N ILE A 14 -10.45 2.12 7.33
CA ILE A 14 -9.44 2.84 8.12
C ILE A 14 -9.77 2.77 9.62
N GLU A 15 -11.02 3.01 10.00
CA GLU A 15 -11.44 2.90 11.41
C GLU A 15 -11.15 1.50 11.97
N ALA A 16 -11.55 0.44 11.27
CA ALA A 16 -11.27 -0.93 11.68
C ALA A 16 -9.77 -1.18 11.84
N TYR A 17 -8.94 -0.71 10.89
CA TYR A 17 -7.50 -0.90 10.98
C TYR A 17 -6.86 -0.13 12.13
N THR A 18 -7.40 1.04 12.51
CA THR A 18 -6.94 1.76 13.72
C THR A 18 -7.22 0.99 15.01
N LEU A 19 -8.23 0.12 15.02
CA LEU A 19 -8.53 -0.81 16.12
C LEU A 19 -7.68 -2.09 16.09
N GLY A 20 -6.78 -2.22 15.11
CA GLY A 20 -5.91 -3.38 14.92
C GLY A 20 -6.55 -4.51 14.12
N GLU A 21 -7.74 -4.29 13.57
CA GLU A 21 -8.34 -5.23 12.63
C GLU A 21 -7.53 -5.27 11.32
N VAL A 22 -7.68 -6.35 10.59
CA VAL A 22 -7.03 -6.58 9.29
C VAL A 22 -8.09 -6.96 8.27
N PRO A 23 -7.82 -6.80 6.96
CA PRO A 23 -8.72 -7.28 5.92
C PRO A 23 -9.12 -8.73 6.17
N SER A 24 -10.36 -9.08 5.82
CA SER A 24 -10.85 -10.45 5.95
C SER A 24 -9.99 -11.42 5.12
N ALA A 25 -9.99 -12.70 5.47
CA ALA A 25 -9.24 -13.71 4.72
C ALA A 25 -9.62 -13.76 3.23
N PHE A 26 -10.88 -13.46 2.90
CA PHE A 26 -11.36 -13.40 1.52
C PHE A 26 -10.80 -12.20 0.76
N GLU A 27 -10.72 -11.04 1.40
CA GLU A 27 -10.10 -9.84 0.82
C GLU A 27 -8.61 -10.05 0.60
N GLN A 28 -7.91 -10.63 1.57
CA GLN A 28 -6.49 -10.94 1.45
C GLN A 28 -6.21 -11.91 0.29
N LEU A 29 -7.03 -12.96 0.13
CA LEU A 29 -6.87 -13.95 -0.94
C LEU A 29 -7.06 -13.34 -2.34
N ARG A 30 -7.92 -12.33 -2.47
CA ARG A 30 -8.23 -11.66 -3.74
C ARG A 30 -7.37 -10.45 -4.03
N ALA A 31 -6.71 -9.91 -3.02
CA ALA A 31 -5.82 -8.77 -3.17
C ALA A 31 -4.58 -9.19 -3.97
N PRO A 32 -4.15 -8.38 -4.95
CA PRO A 32 -2.85 -8.59 -5.56
C PRO A 32 -1.74 -8.40 -4.51
N THR A 33 -0.64 -9.11 -4.71
CA THR A 33 0.55 -8.98 -3.86
C THR A 33 1.57 -8.11 -4.59
N ILE A 34 2.27 -7.23 -3.88
CA ILE A 34 3.43 -6.51 -4.40
C ILE A 34 4.67 -7.13 -3.75
N GLU A 35 5.50 -7.75 -4.57
CA GLU A 35 6.80 -8.31 -4.22
C GLU A 35 7.91 -7.28 -4.48
N ALA A 36 9.10 -7.52 -3.93
CA ALA A 36 10.26 -6.64 -4.05
C ALA A 36 9.88 -5.17 -3.86
N TRP A 37 9.06 -4.90 -2.84
CA TRP A 37 8.38 -3.62 -2.71
C TRP A 37 9.22 -2.59 -1.94
N TRP A 38 9.00 -1.32 -2.22
CA TRP A 38 9.54 -0.20 -1.44
C TRP A 38 8.54 0.97 -1.42
N THR A 39 8.73 1.92 -0.51
CA THR A 39 7.91 3.13 -0.45
C THR A 39 8.58 4.31 -1.16
N GLU A 40 7.77 5.18 -1.74
CA GLU A 40 8.23 6.42 -2.36
C GLU A 40 7.28 7.56 -1.97
N ILE A 41 7.82 8.72 -1.59
CA ILE A 41 7.03 9.95 -1.40
C ILE A 41 7.07 10.74 -2.72
N ARG A 42 5.91 10.98 -3.32
CA ARG A 42 5.79 11.65 -4.61
C ARG A 42 5.07 13.00 -4.48
N PRO A 43 5.57 14.07 -5.11
CA PRO A 43 4.88 15.35 -5.12
C PRO A 43 3.60 15.29 -5.97
N ILE A 44 2.54 15.95 -5.50
CA ILE A 44 1.33 16.28 -6.27
C ILE A 44 1.02 17.76 -6.05
N GLY A 45 1.37 18.60 -7.03
CA GLY A 45 1.20 20.05 -6.91
C GLY A 45 2.01 20.60 -5.73
N LYS A 46 1.33 21.05 -4.67
CA LYS A 46 1.95 21.56 -3.44
C LYS A 46 1.95 20.55 -2.29
N GLU A 47 1.45 19.35 -2.53
CA GLU A 47 1.29 18.28 -1.55
C GLU A 47 2.19 17.09 -1.89
N TYR A 48 2.21 16.10 -1.00
CA TYR A 48 2.94 14.85 -1.20
C TYR A 48 2.01 13.67 -0.95
N LYS A 49 2.24 12.56 -1.66
CA LYS A 49 1.60 11.27 -1.38
C LYS A 49 2.64 10.20 -1.13
N LEU A 50 2.32 9.29 -0.21
CA LEU A 50 3.01 8.02 -0.10
C LEU A 50 2.45 7.05 -1.15
N VAL A 51 3.33 6.35 -1.85
CA VAL A 51 3.00 5.24 -2.74
C VAL A 51 3.88 4.03 -2.41
N VAL A 52 3.41 2.84 -2.78
CA VAL A 52 4.23 1.62 -2.82
C VAL A 52 4.58 1.32 -4.26
N ARG A 53 5.83 0.92 -4.48
CA ARG A 53 6.32 0.38 -5.74
C ARG A 53 6.79 -1.05 -5.57
N GLY A 54 6.88 -1.78 -6.67
CA GLY A 54 7.37 -3.15 -6.68
C GLY A 54 6.71 -3.96 -7.79
N GLU A 55 6.88 -5.26 -7.71
CA GLU A 55 6.45 -6.23 -8.72
C GLU A 55 5.09 -6.83 -8.35
N PRO A 56 4.03 -6.63 -9.14
CA PRO A 56 2.73 -7.19 -8.82
C PRO A 56 2.71 -8.70 -9.07
N ARG A 57 1.87 -9.38 -8.30
CA ARG A 57 1.41 -10.75 -8.53
C ARG A 57 -0.11 -10.77 -8.53
N LYS A 58 -0.70 -11.41 -9.54
CA LYS A 58 -2.16 -11.56 -9.71
C LYS A 58 -2.90 -10.22 -9.79
N HIS A 59 -2.25 -9.18 -10.32
CA HIS A 59 -2.90 -7.89 -10.51
C HIS A 59 -3.82 -7.94 -11.73
N PRO A 60 -5.07 -7.45 -11.65
CA PRO A 60 -6.00 -7.55 -12.78
C PRO A 60 -5.61 -6.65 -13.96
N ASP A 61 -4.89 -5.56 -13.69
CA ASP A 61 -4.57 -4.51 -14.67
C ASP A 61 -3.09 -4.51 -15.13
N TYR A 62 -2.23 -5.32 -14.51
CA TYR A 62 -0.78 -5.34 -14.80
C TYR A 62 -0.29 -6.77 -14.95
N GLN A 63 0.78 -6.98 -15.71
CA GLN A 63 1.37 -8.30 -15.84
C GLN A 63 2.25 -8.60 -14.62
N ASP A 64 2.34 -9.88 -14.27
CA ASP A 64 3.21 -10.31 -13.17
C ASP A 64 4.67 -9.99 -13.50
N GLY A 65 5.37 -9.34 -12.56
CA GLY A 65 6.78 -8.93 -12.70
C GLY A 65 7.00 -7.54 -13.32
N ASP A 66 5.95 -6.83 -13.72
CA ASP A 66 6.06 -5.41 -14.12
C ASP A 66 6.51 -4.55 -12.92
N ASP A 67 7.24 -3.44 -13.14
CA ASP A 67 7.41 -2.44 -12.07
C ASP A 67 6.17 -1.53 -12.02
N ILE A 68 5.40 -1.64 -10.94
CA ILE A 68 4.19 -0.83 -10.74
C ILE A 68 4.38 0.21 -9.64
N CYS A 69 3.54 1.25 -9.70
CA CYS A 69 3.37 2.23 -8.65
C CYS A 69 1.90 2.26 -8.24
N THR A 70 1.60 2.10 -6.96
CA THR A 70 0.23 2.20 -6.47
C THR A 70 -0.32 3.63 -6.61
N ALA A 71 -1.64 3.76 -6.48
CA ALA A 71 -2.24 5.03 -6.10
C ALA A 71 -1.79 5.46 -4.68
N ALA A 72 -2.23 6.64 -4.24
CA ALA A 72 -1.92 7.13 -2.90
C ALA A 72 -2.35 6.11 -1.82
N VAL A 73 -1.44 5.83 -0.90
CA VAL A 73 -1.67 4.98 0.26
C VAL A 73 -2.44 5.77 1.31
N PHE A 74 -3.55 5.20 1.78
CA PHE A 74 -4.37 5.74 2.87
C PHE A 74 -4.15 4.98 4.18
N TRP A 75 -3.74 3.71 4.09
CA TRP A 75 -3.31 2.92 5.24
C TRP A 75 -2.11 2.07 4.88
N PHE A 76 -1.10 2.09 5.75
CA PHE A 76 0.06 1.22 5.69
C PHE A 76 0.09 0.39 6.97
N ASP A 77 -0.07 -0.93 6.86
CA ASP A 77 -0.06 -1.80 8.03
C ASP A 77 1.30 -1.76 8.74
N ARG A 78 1.29 -1.60 10.06
CA ARG A 78 2.53 -1.44 10.86
C ARG A 78 3.43 -2.67 10.84
N LYS A 79 2.91 -3.84 10.49
CA LYS A 79 3.69 -5.08 10.31
C LYS A 79 4.03 -5.33 8.84
N GLU A 80 3.79 -4.34 7.98
CA GLU A 80 4.10 -4.36 6.57
C GLU A 80 3.45 -5.53 5.83
N ARG A 81 2.24 -5.93 6.26
CA ARG A 81 1.52 -7.06 5.65
C ARG A 81 0.67 -6.64 4.46
N PHE A 82 0.16 -5.41 4.47
CA PHE A 82 -0.73 -4.90 3.42
C PHE A 82 -0.75 -3.36 3.41
N VAL A 83 -1.19 -2.82 2.28
CA VAL A 83 -1.54 -1.39 2.14
C VAL A 83 -2.94 -1.23 1.57
N ARG A 84 -3.62 -0.16 1.99
CA ARG A 84 -4.91 0.27 1.44
C ARG A 84 -4.72 1.55 0.66
N THR A 85 -5.05 1.52 -0.62
CA THR A 85 -5.30 2.73 -1.43
C THR A 85 -6.79 3.08 -1.37
N ALA A 86 -7.25 4.12 -2.07
CA ALA A 86 -8.68 4.42 -2.14
C ALA A 86 -9.53 3.25 -2.67
N HIS A 87 -9.03 2.51 -3.66
CA HIS A 87 -9.83 1.53 -4.40
C HIS A 87 -9.39 0.08 -4.25
N ARG A 88 -8.20 -0.17 -3.67
CA ARG A 88 -7.64 -1.52 -3.59
C ARG A 88 -6.82 -1.74 -2.33
N ILE A 89 -6.90 -2.96 -1.80
CA ILE A 89 -5.95 -3.55 -0.85
C ILE A 89 -4.87 -4.27 -1.67
N TYR A 90 -3.61 -4.01 -1.34
CA TYR A 90 -2.48 -4.80 -1.82
C TYR A 90 -1.89 -5.54 -0.64
N MET A 91 -1.65 -6.83 -0.80
CA MET A 91 -0.78 -7.55 0.14
C MET A 91 0.66 -7.17 -0.17
N LEU A 92 1.49 -7.11 0.87
CA LEU A 92 2.91 -6.88 0.73
C LEU A 92 3.63 -8.22 0.91
N GLY A 93 4.40 -8.59 -0.09
CA GLY A 93 5.27 -9.75 -0.05
C GLY A 93 6.64 -9.39 0.51
N GLU A 94 7.70 -9.90 -0.09
CA GLU A 94 9.07 -9.59 0.34
C GLU A 94 9.41 -8.12 0.01
N GLN A 95 9.87 -7.37 1.01
CA GLN A 95 10.37 -6.01 0.79
C GLN A 95 11.66 -6.07 -0.04
N ARG A 96 11.87 -5.09 -0.91
CA ARG A 96 13.15 -4.92 -1.58
C ARG A 96 14.21 -4.67 -0.51
N GLY A 97 15.21 -5.55 -0.43
CA GLY A 97 16.25 -5.57 0.61
C GLY A 97 17.23 -4.40 0.61
N ASP A 98 16.81 -3.21 0.17
CA ASP A 98 17.60 -2.00 0.31
C ASP A 98 17.42 -1.50 1.76
N GLU A 99 18.17 -2.09 2.69
CA GLU A 99 18.36 -1.55 4.04
C GLU A 99 18.82 -0.09 3.92
N ILE A 100 17.98 0.86 4.31
CA ILE A 100 18.47 2.19 4.66
C ILE A 100 19.24 2.00 5.97
N GLY A 101 20.57 1.93 5.87
CA GLY A 101 21.45 1.93 7.03
C GLY A 101 21.09 3.13 7.90
N ILE A 102 20.68 2.86 9.14
CA ILE A 102 20.32 3.89 10.14
C ILE A 102 21.55 4.67 10.62
N ASP A 103 22.74 4.38 10.08
CA ASP A 103 24.03 4.93 10.48
C ASP A 103 24.43 6.22 9.72
N GLU A 104 23.60 6.74 8.80
CA GLU A 104 23.92 7.96 8.03
C GLU A 104 23.06 9.19 8.40
N ILE A 105 22.40 9.20 9.57
CA ILE A 105 21.81 10.42 10.13
C ILE A 105 22.80 11.01 11.15
N ASP A 106 23.76 11.77 10.61
CA ASP A 106 24.65 12.75 11.26
C ASP A 106 25.16 12.45 12.68
N SER A 107 26.43 12.03 12.75
CA SER A 107 27.32 12.44 13.83
C SER A 107 27.50 13.97 13.81
N GLU A 108 27.23 14.61 14.94
CA GLU A 108 27.53 16.02 15.26
C GLU A 108 28.98 16.44 14.92
#